data_AF-D0P4U8-F1
#
_entry.id   AF-D0P4U8-F1
#
_cell.length_a   1.000
_cell.length_b   1.000
_cell.length_c   1.000
_cell.angle_alpha   90.00
_cell.angle_beta   90.00
_cell.angle_gamma   90.00
#
_symmetry.space_group_name_H-M   'P 1'
#
loop_
_entity.id
_entity.type
_entity.pdbx_description
1 polymer ?
#
loop_
_entity_poly.entity_id
_entity_poly.type
_entity_poly.pdbx_seq_one_letter_code
_entity_poly.pdbx_strand_id
1 'polypeptide(L)'
;MSFITKPLLSFIRNKEFQEIIDFRPVPAAGTSFDAKGNFVCTAGMVECLGHKWLSCAVEEFHQIGDLVERIACMESKDNKGMTWSFIINRCFEGEAFTKMKTCYDTKSDDLLRKNVAKRQALRVPWVPYVILNGTPLGDASHGIGLKQLMDAVCKAYSGPKDLWPAPCQPKRLRDEAETKAPAEEVVVKPCAPKKKDTDTTGNQYDDPPGIGKPLPTEPEAKTVTEFEAKVIGGKQADDEETSSATMTAVVIPGVCFVALVAIALRLTRDHKKDA
;
A
#
# COMPACT_ATOMS: atom_id res chain seq x y z
N MET A 1 18.96 -3.65 7.78
CA MET A 1 18.42 -3.35 6.43
C MET A 1 17.14 -2.53 6.64
N SER A 2 16.88 -1.46 5.88
CA SER A 2 15.64 -0.67 6.07
C SER A 2 14.46 -1.43 5.46
N PHE A 3 13.36 -1.57 6.20
CA PHE A 3 12.16 -2.31 5.78
C PHE A 3 11.41 -1.58 4.66
N ILE A 4 11.27 -0.26 4.76
CA ILE A 4 10.50 0.53 3.80
C ILE A 4 11.17 0.47 2.41
N THR A 5 12.46 0.83 2.34
CA THR A 5 13.17 1.04 1.07
C THR A 5 13.60 -0.23 0.35
N LYS A 6 13.42 -1.41 0.97
CA LYS A 6 13.78 -2.70 0.36
C LYS A 6 12.61 -3.67 0.37
N PRO A 7 12.32 -4.43 1.44
CA PRO A 7 11.32 -5.48 1.39
C PRO A 7 9.92 -4.94 1.09
N LEU A 8 9.50 -3.83 1.71
CA LEU A 8 8.18 -3.25 1.43
C LEU A 8 8.09 -2.69 0.01
N LEU A 9 9.08 -1.89 -0.42
CA LEU A 9 9.12 -1.34 -1.78
C LEU A 9 9.14 -2.45 -2.85
N SER A 10 9.94 -3.50 -2.67
CA SER A 10 9.95 -4.63 -3.59
C SER A 10 8.64 -5.42 -3.57
N PHE A 11 8.00 -5.53 -2.41
CA PHE A 11 6.71 -6.21 -2.26
C PHE A 11 5.60 -5.50 -3.03
N ILE A 12 5.46 -4.18 -2.86
CA ILE A 12 4.38 -3.42 -3.50
C ILE A 12 4.56 -3.28 -5.01
N ARG A 13 5.75 -3.51 -5.56
CA ARG A 13 5.94 -3.48 -7.03
C ARG A 13 5.16 -4.58 -7.75
N ASN A 14 4.78 -5.64 -7.06
CA ASN A 14 3.81 -6.58 -7.59
C ASN A 14 2.39 -6.05 -7.32
N LYS A 15 1.68 -5.69 -8.38
CA LYS A 15 0.31 -5.16 -8.32
C LYS A 15 -0.68 -6.14 -7.68
N GLU A 16 -0.52 -7.45 -7.90
CA GLU A 16 -1.40 -8.45 -7.29
C GLU A 16 -1.38 -8.37 -5.76
N PHE A 17 -0.21 -8.07 -5.18
CA PHE A 17 -0.11 -7.87 -3.75
C PHE A 17 -0.78 -6.56 -3.30
N GLN A 18 -0.71 -5.49 -4.09
CA GLN A 18 -1.39 -4.22 -3.77
C GLN A 18 -2.91 -4.39 -3.65
N GLU A 19 -3.51 -5.24 -4.50
CA GLU A 19 -4.96 -5.49 -4.51
C GLU A 19 -5.46 -6.27 -3.28
N ILE A 20 -4.58 -6.98 -2.58
CA ILE A 20 -4.96 -7.87 -1.46
C ILE A 20 -4.54 -7.36 -0.09
N ILE A 21 -3.90 -6.19 -0.01
CA ILE A 21 -3.50 -5.59 1.25
C ILE A 21 -4.12 -4.20 1.45
N ASP A 22 -4.29 -3.81 2.70
CA ASP A 22 -4.49 -2.43 3.10
C ASP A 22 -3.25 -2.00 3.91
N PHE A 23 -2.57 -0.95 3.45
CA PHE A 23 -1.34 -0.47 4.06
C PHE A 23 -1.59 0.82 4.86
N ARG A 24 -1.47 0.71 6.19
CA ARG A 24 -1.71 1.82 7.13
C ARG A 24 -0.46 2.16 7.95
N PRO A 25 0.52 2.88 7.39
CA PRO A 25 1.72 3.30 8.12
C PRO A 25 1.39 4.31 9.22
N VAL A 26 2.13 4.24 10.34
CA VAL A 26 2.02 5.17 11.48
C VAL A 26 3.39 5.79 11.77
N PRO A 27 3.76 6.90 11.11
CA PRO A 27 5.06 7.55 11.29
C PRO A 27 5.10 8.33 12.62
N ALA A 28 5.44 7.65 13.71
CA ALA A 28 5.59 8.25 15.03
C ALA A 28 6.51 7.45 15.96
N ALA A 29 7.43 6.66 15.39
CA ALA A 29 8.21 5.62 16.06
C ALA A 29 8.79 6.08 17.42
N GLY A 30 9.92 6.78 17.40
CA GLY A 30 10.58 7.30 18.60
C GLY A 30 9.97 8.59 19.15
N THR A 31 8.75 8.95 18.76
CA THR A 31 8.12 10.24 19.11
C THR A 31 7.24 10.13 20.35
N SER A 32 7.41 11.10 21.24
CA SER A 32 6.68 11.29 22.49
C SER A 32 6.40 12.78 22.73
N PHE A 33 5.87 13.11 23.91
CA PHE A 33 5.65 14.49 24.34
C PHE A 33 6.48 14.80 25.58
N ASP A 34 7.01 16.02 25.67
CA ASP A 34 7.53 16.56 26.93
C ASP A 34 6.38 16.98 27.87
N ALA A 35 6.73 17.44 29.08
CA ALA A 35 5.76 17.94 30.06
C ALA A 35 4.96 19.17 29.58
N LYS A 36 5.41 19.85 28.51
CA LYS A 36 4.76 21.02 27.92
C LYS A 36 3.91 20.66 26.69
N GLY A 37 3.86 19.38 26.30
CA GLY A 37 3.12 18.91 25.13
C GLY A 37 3.83 19.12 23.79
N ASN A 38 5.12 19.43 23.80
CA ASN A 38 5.95 19.51 22.59
C ASN A 38 6.42 18.12 22.16
N PHE A 39 6.62 17.93 20.86
CA PHE A 39 7.17 16.68 20.35
C PHE A 39 8.62 16.47 20.80
N VAL A 40 8.91 15.26 21.27
CA VAL A 40 10.26 14.80 21.59
C VAL A 40 10.52 13.52 20.80
N CYS A 41 11.58 13.51 20.00
CA CYS A 41 11.97 12.36 19.19
C CYS A 41 13.34 11.81 19.62
N THR A 42 13.52 10.50 19.45
CA THR A 42 14.70 9.77 19.95
C THR A 42 16.00 10.25 19.28
N ALA A 43 15.95 10.56 17.99
CA ALA A 43 17.04 11.14 17.20
C ALA A 43 16.95 12.68 17.07
N GLY A 44 16.19 13.33 17.97
CA GLY A 44 16.06 14.78 18.04
C GLY A 44 15.08 15.39 17.03
N MET A 45 15.05 16.72 16.95
CA MET A 45 14.01 17.44 16.22
C MET A 45 13.95 17.13 14.72
N VAL A 46 15.07 16.76 14.09
CA VAL A 46 15.09 16.39 12.67
C VAL A 46 14.23 15.14 12.40
N GLU A 47 14.20 14.17 13.32
CA GLU A 47 13.30 13.01 13.23
C GLU A 47 11.84 13.44 13.36
N CYS A 48 11.52 14.33 14.30
CA CYS A 48 10.17 14.86 14.46
C CYS A 48 9.67 15.56 13.19
N LEU A 49 10.53 16.36 12.54
CA LEU A 49 10.20 16.99 11.25
C LEU A 49 9.94 15.92 10.17
N GLY A 50 10.71 14.83 10.18
CA GLY A 50 10.49 13.71 9.28
C GLY A 50 9.15 13.02 9.48
N HIS A 51 8.79 12.72 10.72
CA HIS A 51 7.49 12.14 11.03
C HIS A 51 6.32 13.05 10.65
N LYS A 52 6.47 14.38 10.73
CA LYS A 52 5.48 15.34 10.22
C LYS A 52 5.31 15.23 8.70
N TRP A 53 6.40 15.25 7.95
CA TRP A 53 6.35 15.08 6.48
C TRP A 53 5.79 13.71 6.07
N LEU A 54 6.25 12.64 6.71
CA LEU A 54 5.72 11.30 6.46
C LEU A 54 4.23 11.21 6.78
N SER A 55 3.77 11.85 7.86
CA SER A 55 2.34 11.91 8.20
C SER A 55 1.53 12.58 7.09
N CYS A 56 2.08 13.62 6.44
CA CYS A 56 1.47 14.24 5.27
C CYS A 56 1.46 13.33 4.04
N ALA A 57 2.52 12.56 3.80
CA ALA A 57 2.52 11.59 2.70
C ALA A 57 1.37 10.58 2.86
N VAL A 58 1.15 10.09 4.09
CA VAL A 58 0.05 9.16 4.41
C VAL A 58 -1.33 9.81 4.24
N GLU A 59 -1.46 11.09 4.59
CA GLU A 59 -2.72 11.84 4.45
C GLU A 59 -3.07 12.13 2.99
N GLU A 60 -2.09 12.46 2.15
CA GLU A 60 -2.33 12.99 0.80
C GLU A 60 -2.28 11.91 -0.30
N PHE A 61 -1.66 10.75 -0.05
CA PHE A 61 -1.50 9.68 -1.04
C PHE A 61 -2.06 8.35 -0.51
N HIS A 62 -3.17 7.89 -1.10
CA HIS A 62 -3.90 6.71 -0.61
C HIS A 62 -3.66 5.44 -1.43
N GLN A 63 -3.18 5.60 -2.67
CA GLN A 63 -2.81 4.46 -3.50
C GLN A 63 -1.53 3.83 -2.95
N ILE A 64 -1.60 2.55 -2.59
CA ILE A 64 -0.53 1.86 -1.81
C ILE A 64 0.82 1.93 -2.53
N GLY A 65 0.84 1.64 -3.84
CA GLY A 65 2.07 1.72 -4.64
C GLY A 65 2.69 3.11 -4.60
N ASP A 66 1.89 4.14 -4.90
CA ASP A 66 2.35 5.54 -4.92
C ASP A 66 2.81 6.03 -3.54
N LEU A 67 2.03 5.73 -2.49
CA LEU A 67 2.37 6.06 -1.10
C LEU A 67 3.71 5.46 -0.69
N VAL A 68 3.90 4.16 -0.92
CA VAL A 68 5.13 3.46 -0.52
C VAL A 68 6.32 3.94 -1.34
N GLU A 69 6.17 4.18 -2.64
CA GLU A 69 7.25 4.74 -3.47
C GLU A 69 7.71 6.11 -2.97
N ARG A 70 6.76 6.99 -2.64
CA ARG A 70 7.05 8.32 -2.09
C ARG A 70 7.74 8.25 -0.73
N ILE A 71 7.20 7.45 0.19
CA ILE A 71 7.82 7.24 1.51
C ILE A 71 9.21 6.62 1.36
N ALA A 72 9.39 5.66 0.44
CA ALA A 72 10.70 5.05 0.19
C ALA A 72 11.70 6.06 -0.40
N CYS A 73 11.26 6.98 -1.23
CA CYS A 73 12.09 8.09 -1.69
C CYS A 73 12.54 8.95 -0.50
N MET A 74 11.61 9.35 0.38
CA MET A 74 11.90 10.18 1.55
C MET A 74 12.89 9.51 2.50
N GLU A 75 12.72 8.22 2.76
CA GLU A 75 13.55 7.39 3.64
C GLU A 75 14.79 6.81 2.96
N SER A 76 15.10 7.24 1.72
CA SER A 76 16.25 6.75 0.98
C SER A 76 17.56 7.09 1.70
N LYS A 77 18.52 6.16 1.66
CA LYS A 77 19.87 6.38 2.18
C LYS A 77 20.59 7.52 1.45
N ASP A 78 20.20 7.81 0.22
CA ASP A 78 20.78 8.90 -0.58
C ASP A 78 20.43 10.28 -0.01
N ASN A 79 19.45 10.36 0.88
CA ASN A 79 19.05 11.59 1.57
C ASN A 79 19.83 11.82 2.86
N LYS A 80 20.79 10.95 3.21
CA LYS A 80 21.55 11.07 4.46
C LYS A 80 22.28 12.42 4.51
N GLY A 81 21.99 13.21 5.56
CA GLY A 81 22.60 14.53 5.77
C GLY A 81 21.90 15.67 5.02
N MET A 82 20.87 15.38 4.23
CA MET A 82 20.08 16.39 3.53
C MET A 82 19.01 17.01 4.44
N THR A 83 18.60 18.24 4.13
CA THR A 83 17.47 18.88 4.80
C THR A 83 16.14 18.33 4.30
N TRP A 84 15.10 18.38 5.13
CA TRP A 84 13.76 17.95 4.71
C TRP A 84 13.24 18.72 3.50
N SER A 85 13.53 20.03 3.40
CA SER A 85 13.15 20.80 2.20
C SER A 85 13.79 20.23 0.94
N PHE A 86 15.07 19.85 0.97
CA PHE A 86 15.71 19.21 -0.17
C PHE A 86 15.07 17.85 -0.51
N ILE A 87 14.83 17.03 0.51
CA ILE A 87 14.21 15.70 0.34
C ILE A 87 12.83 15.82 -0.30
N ILE A 88 11.99 16.75 0.16
CA ILE A 88 10.65 16.95 -0.36
C ILE A 88 10.69 17.46 -1.81
N ASN A 89 11.57 18.41 -2.14
CA ASN A 89 11.75 18.85 -3.53
C ASN A 89 12.26 17.74 -4.46
N ARG A 90 13.05 16.80 -3.93
CA ARG A 90 13.55 15.65 -4.70
C ARG A 90 12.49 14.58 -4.94
N CYS A 91 11.64 14.33 -3.94
CA CYS A 91 10.70 13.21 -3.97
C CYS A 91 9.30 13.60 -4.49
N PHE A 92 9.00 14.89 -4.59
CA PHE A 92 7.70 15.40 -4.99
C PHE A 92 7.87 16.57 -5.94
N GLU A 93 7.07 16.56 -7.01
CA GLU A 93 7.06 17.60 -8.04
C GLU A 93 5.62 18.03 -8.33
N GLY A 94 5.45 19.20 -8.96
CA GLY A 94 4.14 19.69 -9.40
C GLY A 94 3.08 19.75 -8.29
N GLU A 95 1.89 19.22 -8.59
CA GLU A 95 0.76 19.19 -7.65
C GLU A 95 1.09 18.39 -6.37
N ALA A 96 1.84 17.29 -6.48
CA ALA A 96 2.20 16.45 -5.35
C ALA A 96 3.08 17.22 -4.34
N PHE A 97 4.00 18.05 -4.83
CA PHE A 97 4.80 18.94 -3.98
C PHE A 97 3.91 19.97 -3.26
N THR A 98 2.97 20.58 -3.99
CA THR A 98 2.04 21.56 -3.43
C THR A 98 1.16 20.96 -2.33
N LYS A 99 0.63 19.74 -2.53
CA LYS A 99 -0.13 19.00 -1.50
C LYS A 99 0.69 18.76 -0.25
N MET A 100 1.91 18.24 -0.42
CA MET A 100 2.82 17.98 0.69
C MET A 100 3.10 19.24 1.50
N LYS A 101 3.48 20.34 0.83
CA LYS A 101 3.78 21.60 1.50
C LYS A 101 2.56 22.17 2.23
N THR A 102 1.41 22.19 1.56
CA THR A 102 0.15 22.66 2.15
C THR A 102 -0.22 21.84 3.38
N CYS A 103 -0.15 20.51 3.31
CA CYS A 103 -0.39 19.65 4.45
C CYS A 103 0.61 19.93 5.58
N TYR A 104 1.89 20.11 5.25
CA TYR A 104 2.90 20.36 6.26
C TYR A 104 2.61 21.64 7.05
N ASP A 105 2.28 22.71 6.35
CA ASP A 105 2.03 24.02 6.94
C ASP A 105 0.71 24.09 7.72
N THR A 106 -0.28 23.25 7.38
CA THR A 106 -1.64 23.37 7.92
C THR A 106 -2.09 22.23 8.85
N LYS A 107 -1.54 21.02 8.69
CA LYS A 107 -2.05 19.81 9.35
C LYS A 107 -1.00 18.98 10.08
N SER A 108 0.30 19.18 9.80
CA SER A 108 1.33 18.20 10.19
C SER A 108 1.44 17.94 11.70
N ASP A 109 1.25 18.96 12.52
CA ASP A 109 1.26 18.81 13.99
C ASP A 109 0.12 17.91 14.46
N ASP A 110 -1.10 18.17 13.99
CA ASP A 110 -2.27 17.38 14.37
C ASP A 110 -2.17 15.93 13.87
N LEU A 111 -1.67 15.75 12.65
CA LEU A 111 -1.42 14.41 12.09
C LEU A 111 -0.37 13.65 12.90
N LEU A 112 0.74 14.30 13.27
CA LEU A 112 1.76 13.68 14.11
C LEU A 112 1.20 13.37 15.51
N ARG A 113 0.42 14.25 16.13
CA ARG A 113 -0.25 13.95 17.42
C ARG A 113 -1.13 12.71 17.32
N LYS A 114 -1.95 12.60 16.27
CA LYS A 114 -2.78 11.41 16.00
C LYS A 114 -1.93 10.15 15.85
N ASN A 115 -0.82 10.23 15.12
CA ASN A 115 0.07 9.09 14.92
C ASN A 115 0.80 8.69 16.20
N VAL A 116 1.23 9.65 17.03
CA VAL A 116 1.80 9.38 18.36
C VAL A 116 0.79 8.65 19.22
N ALA A 117 -0.48 9.11 19.26
CA ALA A 117 -1.55 8.45 20.02
C ALA A 117 -1.83 7.02 19.53
N LYS A 118 -1.92 6.81 18.21
CA LYS A 118 -2.06 5.46 17.61
C LYS A 118 -0.91 4.53 18.02
N ARG A 119 0.33 5.03 17.96
CA ARG A 119 1.53 4.27 18.38
C ARG A 119 1.52 4.01 19.88
N GLN A 120 1.02 4.93 20.71
CA GLN A 120 0.89 4.81 22.18
C GLN A 120 -0.15 3.80 22.62
N ALA A 121 -1.21 3.63 21.83
CA ALA A 121 -2.24 2.62 22.08
C ALA A 121 -1.72 1.18 21.95
N LEU A 122 -0.54 0.99 21.35
CA LEU A 122 0.09 -0.31 21.15
C LEU A 122 1.40 -0.41 21.94
N ARG A 123 1.66 -1.58 22.51
CA ARG A 123 2.99 -1.91 23.00
C ARG A 123 3.87 -2.23 21.79
N VAL A 124 4.79 -1.33 21.47
CA VAL A 124 5.72 -1.45 20.35
C VAL A 124 7.14 -1.73 20.88
N PRO A 125 7.54 -3.01 21.02
CA PRO A 125 8.83 -3.40 21.60
C PRO A 125 10.06 -3.13 20.71
N TRP A 126 9.89 -3.02 19.39
CA TRP A 126 10.97 -2.72 18.43
C TRP A 126 10.40 -1.95 17.23
N VAL A 127 11.27 -1.39 16.40
CA VAL A 127 10.88 -0.75 15.12
C VAL A 127 11.75 -1.25 13.96
N PRO A 128 11.20 -1.41 12.75
CA PRO A 128 9.78 -1.26 12.40
C PRO A 128 8.92 -2.38 13.03
N TYR A 129 7.72 -2.02 13.46
CA TYR A 129 6.75 -2.96 14.04
C TYR A 129 5.59 -3.14 13.06
N VAL A 130 5.54 -4.29 12.42
CA VAL A 130 4.55 -4.60 11.38
C VAL A 130 3.52 -5.54 11.97
N ILE A 131 2.24 -5.21 11.78
CA ILE A 131 1.12 -6.05 12.21
C ILE A 131 0.34 -6.44 10.96
N LEU A 132 0.19 -7.74 10.73
CA LEU A 132 -0.63 -8.31 9.66
C LEU A 132 -1.86 -8.98 10.30
N ASN A 133 -3.05 -8.45 10.04
CA ASN A 133 -4.32 -8.95 10.58
C ASN A 133 -4.27 -9.23 12.10
N GLY A 134 -3.72 -8.28 12.87
CA GLY A 134 -3.57 -8.39 14.32
C GLY A 134 -2.35 -9.18 14.81
N THR A 135 -1.60 -9.84 13.91
CA THR A 135 -0.42 -10.63 14.28
C THR A 135 0.88 -9.86 13.99
N PRO A 136 1.76 -9.66 14.98
CA PRO A 136 3.07 -9.05 14.74
C PRO A 136 3.95 -9.89 13.79
N LEU A 137 4.68 -9.22 12.91
CA LEU A 137 5.64 -9.83 12.00
C LEU A 137 7.07 -9.42 12.36
N GLY A 138 7.96 -10.40 12.48
CA GLY A 138 9.37 -10.18 12.81
C GLY A 138 9.65 -10.17 14.31
N ASP A 139 10.87 -9.75 14.67
CA ASP A 139 11.34 -9.69 16.04
C ASP A 139 12.35 -8.52 16.21
N ALA A 140 12.81 -8.29 17.44
CA ALA A 140 13.73 -7.20 17.76
C ALA A 140 15.17 -7.40 17.24
N SER A 141 15.54 -8.63 16.88
CA SER A 141 16.90 -9.03 16.50
C SER A 141 17.11 -9.09 14.99
N HIS A 142 16.05 -9.32 14.21
CA HIS A 142 16.12 -9.53 12.78
C HIS A 142 15.21 -8.57 12.01
N GLY A 143 15.72 -7.99 10.93
CA GLY A 143 14.88 -7.23 10.01
C GLY A 143 13.93 -8.14 9.23
N ILE A 144 12.73 -7.63 8.92
CA ILE A 144 11.75 -8.34 8.09
C ILE A 144 12.25 -8.39 6.64
N GLY A 145 12.43 -9.57 6.08
CA GLY A 145 12.84 -9.77 4.68
C GLY A 145 11.67 -9.80 3.70
N LEU A 146 11.94 -9.64 2.40
CA LEU A 146 10.91 -9.68 1.35
C LEU A 146 10.16 -11.01 1.34
N LYS A 147 10.89 -12.13 1.35
CA LYS A 147 10.29 -13.47 1.38
C LYS A 147 9.40 -13.66 2.61
N GLN A 148 9.88 -13.26 3.78
CA GLN A 148 9.10 -13.35 5.02
C GLN A 148 7.81 -12.52 4.95
N LEU A 149 7.87 -11.31 4.37
CA LEU A 149 6.70 -10.47 4.16
C LEU A 149 5.70 -11.12 3.19
N MET A 150 6.18 -11.61 2.04
CA MET A 150 5.34 -12.31 1.05
C MET A 150 4.67 -13.55 1.65
N ASP A 151 5.44 -14.42 2.30
CA ASP A 151 4.93 -15.65 2.92
C ASP A 151 3.88 -15.34 3.99
N ALA A 152 4.12 -14.30 4.80
CA ALA A 152 3.18 -13.88 5.84
C ALA A 152 1.88 -13.30 5.26
N VAL A 153 1.95 -12.49 4.19
CA VAL A 153 0.77 -11.96 3.51
C VAL A 153 -0.02 -13.09 2.85
N CYS A 154 0.65 -13.98 2.10
CA CYS A 154 -0.02 -15.14 1.48
C CYS A 154 -0.73 -16.02 2.51
N LYS A 155 -0.12 -16.21 3.69
CA LYS A 155 -0.73 -16.99 4.78
C LYS A 155 -1.90 -16.26 5.45
N ALA A 156 -1.81 -14.93 5.58
CA ALA A 156 -2.82 -14.13 6.25
C ALA A 156 -4.03 -13.80 5.34
N TYR A 157 -3.87 -13.90 4.03
CA TYR A 157 -4.92 -13.61 3.08
C TYR A 157 -6.03 -14.66 3.12
N SER A 158 -7.25 -14.22 3.42
CA SER A 158 -8.45 -15.05 3.53
C SER A 158 -9.53 -14.70 2.50
N GLY A 159 -9.20 -13.90 1.50
CA GLY A 159 -10.12 -13.50 0.44
C GLY A 159 -10.24 -14.54 -0.69
N PRO A 160 -10.95 -14.18 -1.79
CA PRO A 160 -11.17 -15.05 -2.93
C PRO A 160 -9.89 -15.59 -3.58
N LYS A 161 -9.91 -16.85 -4.02
CA LYS A 161 -8.73 -17.53 -4.59
C LYS A 161 -8.30 -16.99 -5.95
N ASP A 162 -9.22 -16.41 -6.70
CA ASP A 162 -8.98 -15.76 -7.99
C ASP A 162 -8.13 -14.48 -7.86
N LEU A 163 -8.10 -13.87 -6.68
CA LEU A 163 -7.25 -12.73 -6.36
C LEU A 163 -5.91 -13.13 -5.74
N TRP A 164 -5.60 -14.42 -5.65
CA TRP A 164 -4.32 -14.86 -5.10
C TRP A 164 -3.17 -14.41 -5.99
N PRO A 165 -2.20 -13.64 -5.46
CA PRO A 165 -0.98 -13.35 -6.18
C PRO A 165 -0.31 -14.64 -6.62
N ALA A 166 0.28 -14.66 -7.81
CA ALA A 166 0.97 -15.82 -8.35
C ALA A 166 1.99 -16.41 -7.35
N PRO A 167 2.75 -15.62 -6.57
CA PRO A 167 3.64 -16.16 -5.54
C PRO A 167 2.95 -16.94 -4.41
N CYS A 168 1.69 -16.63 -4.10
CA CYS A 168 0.90 -17.31 -3.08
C CYS A 168 0.29 -18.63 -3.55
N GLN A 169 0.23 -18.84 -4.87
CA GLN A 169 -0.35 -20.05 -5.43
C GLN A 169 0.53 -21.29 -5.16
N PRO A 170 -0.08 -22.47 -4.94
CA PRO A 170 0.66 -23.73 -4.86
C PRO A 170 1.56 -23.92 -6.08
N LYS A 171 2.78 -24.44 -5.88
CA LYS A 171 3.77 -24.63 -6.96
C LYS A 171 3.20 -25.32 -8.20
N ARG A 172 2.39 -26.38 -8.03
CA ARG A 172 1.74 -27.08 -9.15
C ARG A 172 0.93 -26.17 -10.07
N LEU A 173 0.17 -25.22 -9.52
CA LEU A 173 -0.63 -24.29 -10.32
C LEU A 173 0.23 -23.22 -11.00
N ARG A 174 1.35 -22.85 -10.37
CA ARG A 174 2.33 -21.93 -10.96
C ARG A 174 3.06 -22.56 -12.14
N ASP A 175 3.50 -23.81 -11.98
CA ASP A 175 4.18 -24.57 -13.03
C ASP A 175 3.25 -24.79 -14.24
N GLU A 176 1.96 -25.07 -14.01
CA GLU A 176 0.95 -25.17 -15.07
C GLU A 176 0.68 -23.83 -15.79
N ALA A 177 0.74 -22.70 -15.08
CA ALA A 177 0.58 -21.37 -15.67
C ALA A 177 1.81 -20.96 -16.50
N GLU A 178 3.02 -21.27 -16.02
CA GLU A 178 4.28 -21.04 -16.76
C GLU A 178 4.36 -21.91 -18.03
N THR A 179 3.80 -23.13 -17.98
CA THR A 179 3.73 -24.02 -19.17
C THR A 179 2.66 -23.57 -20.19
N LYS A 180 1.69 -22.75 -19.78
CA LYS A 180 0.61 -22.22 -20.63
C LYS A 180 0.89 -20.82 -21.19
N ALA A 181 1.97 -20.15 -20.77
CA ALA A 181 2.40 -18.92 -21.42
C ALA A 181 2.66 -19.21 -22.92
N PRO A 182 2.19 -18.38 -23.87
CA PRO A 182 2.37 -18.68 -25.27
C PRO A 182 3.85 -18.74 -25.57
N ALA A 183 4.31 -19.89 -26.08
CA ALA A 183 5.59 -19.98 -26.75
C ALA A 183 5.68 -18.83 -27.76
N GLU A 184 6.82 -18.12 -27.73
CA GLU A 184 7.16 -17.03 -28.63
C GLU A 184 6.56 -17.26 -30.02
N GLU A 185 5.77 -16.30 -30.49
CA GLU A 185 5.30 -16.27 -31.87
C GLU A 185 6.51 -16.53 -32.77
N VAL A 186 6.51 -17.68 -33.44
CA VAL A 186 7.51 -18.04 -34.43
C VAL A 186 7.45 -16.94 -35.49
N VAL A 187 8.42 -16.04 -35.47
CA VAL A 187 8.62 -15.01 -36.49
C VAL A 187 8.79 -15.73 -37.82
N VAL A 188 7.70 -15.81 -38.59
CA VAL A 188 7.75 -16.29 -39.98
C VAL A 188 8.55 -15.25 -40.76
N LYS A 189 9.82 -15.56 -41.01
CA LYS A 189 10.67 -14.72 -41.88
C LYS A 189 10.04 -14.66 -43.28
N PRO A 190 9.86 -13.46 -43.86
CA PRO A 190 9.40 -13.35 -45.24
C PRO A 190 10.39 -14.03 -46.19
N CYS A 191 9.89 -14.87 -47.09
CA CYS A 191 10.68 -15.47 -48.15
C CYS A 191 11.29 -14.39 -49.06
N ALA A 192 12.56 -14.55 -49.43
CA ALA A 192 13.24 -13.68 -50.39
C ALA A 192 12.57 -13.74 -51.78
N PRO A 193 12.42 -12.62 -52.50
CA PRO A 193 11.86 -12.63 -53.83
C PRO A 193 12.81 -13.35 -54.80
N LYS A 194 12.27 -14.32 -55.55
CA LYS A 194 13.01 -15.01 -56.62
C LYS A 194 13.38 -14.02 -57.72
N LYS A 195 14.66 -14.00 -58.10
CA LYS A 195 15.14 -13.35 -59.33
C LYS A 195 14.45 -13.99 -60.54
N LYS A 196 14.03 -13.14 -61.47
CA LYS A 196 13.62 -13.56 -62.81
C LYS A 196 14.85 -14.14 -63.51
N ASP A 197 14.79 -15.41 -63.86
CA ASP A 197 15.56 -15.94 -64.97
C ASP A 197 14.58 -16.62 -65.93
N THR A 198 14.59 -16.08 -67.14
CA THR A 198 14.04 -16.59 -68.38
C THR A 198 14.68 -17.94 -68.69
N ASP A 199 13.92 -19.03 -68.71
CA ASP A 199 13.97 -19.90 -69.88
C ASP A 199 12.79 -20.87 -69.97
N THR A 200 12.54 -21.26 -71.21
CA THR A 200 11.36 -21.91 -71.74
C THR A 200 11.60 -23.43 -71.76
N THR A 201 10.66 -24.25 -71.25
CA THR A 201 10.21 -25.56 -71.81
C THR A 201 9.56 -26.49 -70.76
N GLY A 202 8.41 -27.07 -71.13
CA GLY A 202 8.10 -28.48 -70.84
C GLY A 202 7.13 -28.84 -69.71
N ASN A 203 5.85 -29.00 -70.09
CA ASN A 203 4.85 -30.02 -69.68
C ASN A 203 4.43 -30.11 -68.18
N GLN A 204 3.22 -29.66 -67.86
CA GLN A 204 1.91 -30.37 -67.90
C GLN A 204 1.63 -31.14 -66.61
N TYR A 205 0.69 -30.64 -65.81
CA TYR A 205 -0.15 -31.44 -64.91
C TYR A 205 -1.54 -30.81 -64.78
N ASP A 206 -2.54 -31.68 -64.74
CA ASP A 206 -3.94 -31.46 -65.11
C ASP A 206 -4.78 -30.63 -64.11
N ASP A 207 -5.65 -29.77 -64.65
CA ASP A 207 -6.69 -29.05 -63.91
C ASP A 207 -7.89 -29.97 -63.61
N PRO A 208 -8.32 -30.14 -62.35
CA PRO A 208 -9.62 -30.71 -62.02
C PRO A 208 -10.76 -29.69 -62.23
N PRO A 209 -11.96 -30.15 -62.64
CA PRO A 209 -12.98 -29.30 -63.26
C PRO A 209 -13.89 -28.59 -62.26
N GLY A 210 -14.40 -27.42 -62.66
CA GLY A 210 -15.70 -26.92 -62.18
C GLY A 210 -15.66 -25.59 -61.45
N ILE A 211 -15.67 -24.50 -62.23
CA ILE A 211 -16.00 -23.15 -61.76
C ILE A 211 -17.46 -23.14 -61.27
N GLY A 212 -17.65 -23.13 -59.95
CA GLY A 212 -18.84 -22.53 -59.35
C GLY A 212 -18.80 -21.02 -59.57
N LYS A 213 -19.91 -20.43 -59.99
CA LYS A 213 -20.01 -19.02 -60.42
C LYS A 213 -19.49 -18.05 -59.33
N PRO A 214 -18.85 -16.93 -59.72
CA PRO A 214 -18.47 -15.88 -58.77
C PRO A 214 -19.73 -15.29 -58.14
N LEU A 215 -19.78 -15.21 -56.82
CA LEU A 215 -20.75 -14.36 -56.14
C LEU A 215 -20.23 -12.91 -56.08
N PRO A 216 -21.13 -11.91 -56.15
CA PRO A 216 -20.78 -10.54 -56.51
C PRO A 216 -19.99 -9.81 -55.43
N THR A 217 -19.14 -8.89 -55.89
CA THR A 217 -18.46 -7.88 -55.08
C THR A 217 -19.42 -6.83 -54.52
N GLU A 218 -19.15 -6.48 -53.25
CA GLU A 218 -19.40 -5.20 -52.55
C GLU A 218 -20.83 -4.88 -52.04
N PRO A 219 -20.99 -4.03 -50.98
CA PRO A 219 -20.05 -3.00 -50.52
C PRO A 219 -19.74 -2.92 -49.01
N GLU A 220 -18.58 -2.32 -48.76
CA GLU A 220 -18.20 -1.38 -47.68
C GLU A 220 -18.78 -1.55 -46.27
N ALA A 221 -17.84 -1.68 -45.34
CA ALA A 221 -18.04 -1.55 -43.91
C ALA A 221 -18.74 -0.23 -43.56
N LYS A 222 -20.01 -0.34 -43.13
CA LYS A 222 -20.64 0.71 -42.33
C LYS A 222 -20.15 0.57 -40.90
N THR A 223 -19.24 1.46 -40.52
CA THR A 223 -18.97 1.87 -39.14
C THR A 223 -20.27 2.29 -38.47
N VAL A 224 -20.71 1.49 -37.50
CA VAL A 224 -21.78 1.74 -36.53
C VAL A 224 -21.38 0.91 -35.31
N THR A 225 -21.31 1.35 -34.07
CA THR A 225 -21.42 2.64 -33.35
C THR A 225 -20.86 2.30 -31.96
N GLU A 226 -20.28 3.28 -31.28
CA GLU A 226 -20.57 3.59 -29.88
C GLU A 226 -20.81 2.37 -28.94
N PHE A 227 -19.76 1.92 -28.25
CA PHE A 227 -19.93 1.07 -27.09
C PHE A 227 -20.31 1.93 -25.89
N GLU A 228 -21.62 2.00 -25.62
CA GLU A 228 -22.15 2.32 -24.30
C GLU A 228 -21.60 1.29 -23.29
N ALA A 229 -20.73 1.74 -22.39
CA ALA A 229 -20.36 0.98 -21.21
C ALA A 229 -21.56 0.95 -20.25
N LYS A 230 -22.38 -0.09 -20.37
CA LYS A 230 -23.44 -0.42 -19.43
C LYS A 230 -22.81 -0.85 -18.10
N VAL A 231 -22.70 0.08 -17.16
CA VAL A 231 -22.50 -0.24 -15.74
C VAL A 231 -23.80 -0.88 -15.24
N ILE A 232 -23.74 -2.17 -14.95
CA ILE A 232 -24.82 -2.89 -14.26
C ILE A 232 -24.66 -2.57 -12.77
N GLY A 233 -25.69 -1.93 -12.20
CA GLY A 233 -25.80 -1.50 -10.81
C GLY A 233 -25.84 -2.64 -9.79
N GLY A 234 -26.04 -2.43 -8.50
CA GLY A 234 -26.38 -1.29 -7.65
C GLY A 234 -26.34 -1.83 -6.21
N LYS A 235 -26.23 -1.02 -5.16
CA LYS A 235 -27.39 -0.35 -4.56
C LYS A 235 -26.90 0.73 -3.60
N GLN A 236 -27.35 1.94 -3.85
CA GLN A 236 -27.42 3.03 -2.89
C GLN A 236 -28.66 2.81 -2.02
N ALA A 237 -28.52 3.01 -0.72
CA ALA A 237 -29.63 3.25 0.19
C ALA A 237 -29.21 4.46 1.03
N ASP A 238 -29.72 5.62 0.63
CA ASP A 238 -29.93 6.73 1.54
C ASP A 238 -31.17 6.38 2.38
N ASP A 239 -31.06 6.53 3.69
CA ASP A 239 -32.18 6.96 4.53
C ASP A 239 -31.58 7.73 5.72
N GLU A 240 -31.85 9.02 5.68
CA GLU A 240 -31.67 9.97 6.76
C GLU A 240 -32.90 9.83 7.68
N GLU A 241 -32.72 9.48 8.96
CA GLU A 241 -33.64 9.95 9.99
C GLU A 241 -32.96 10.06 11.37
N THR A 242 -32.91 11.31 11.81
CA THR A 242 -32.81 11.82 13.17
C THR A 242 -33.43 10.94 14.26
N SER A 243 -32.66 10.66 15.31
CA SER A 243 -33.22 10.57 16.66
C SER A 243 -32.21 11.00 17.72
N SER A 244 -32.57 12.11 18.36
CA SER A 244 -32.05 12.62 19.62
C SER A 244 -32.42 11.67 20.76
N ALA A 245 -31.44 11.23 21.57
CA ALA A 245 -31.67 10.93 22.98
C ALA A 245 -30.35 10.79 23.77
N THR A 246 -30.15 11.75 24.67
CA THR A 246 -29.59 11.60 26.03
C THR A 246 -28.13 11.18 26.23
N MET A 247 -27.33 12.18 26.64
CA MET A 247 -26.24 12.00 27.59
C MET A 247 -26.72 11.20 28.80
N THR A 248 -26.03 10.10 29.11
CA THR A 248 -26.00 9.53 30.46
C THR A 248 -24.63 9.84 31.06
N ALA A 249 -24.60 10.90 31.88
CA ALA A 249 -23.50 11.14 32.79
C ALA A 249 -23.43 9.99 33.79
N VAL A 250 -22.40 9.15 33.67
CA VAL A 250 -22.06 8.17 34.71
C VAL A 250 -21.39 8.93 35.85
N VAL A 251 -22.21 9.46 36.75
CA VAL A 251 -21.79 9.85 38.10
C VAL A 251 -21.70 8.56 38.91
N ILE A 252 -20.49 8.04 39.12
CA ILE A 252 -20.23 7.03 40.15
C ILE A 252 -19.46 7.71 41.29
N PRO A 253 -19.86 7.45 42.55
CA PRO A 253 -19.76 8.42 43.64
C PRO A 253 -18.43 8.36 44.38
N GLY A 254 -18.13 9.46 45.07
CA GLY A 254 -16.97 9.73 45.92
C GLY A 254 -16.76 8.81 47.12
N VAL A 255 -16.74 7.49 46.91
CA VAL A 255 -16.44 6.48 47.94
C VAL A 255 -15.00 5.95 47.80
N CYS A 256 -14.40 5.98 46.60
CA CYS A 256 -13.00 5.56 46.42
C CYS A 256 -11.97 6.61 46.92
N PHE A 257 -12.31 7.90 46.91
CA PHE A 257 -11.40 8.95 47.36
C PHE A 257 -11.25 9.01 48.89
N VAL A 258 -12.30 8.69 49.65
CA VAL A 258 -12.23 8.69 51.12
C VAL A 258 -11.37 7.52 51.64
N ALA A 259 -11.41 6.36 50.97
CA ALA A 259 -10.58 5.21 51.33
C ALA A 259 -9.08 5.49 51.10
N LEU A 260 -8.72 6.15 49.99
CA LEU A 260 -7.32 6.50 49.70
C LEU A 260 -6.76 7.55 50.68
N VAL A 261 -7.58 8.53 51.09
CA VAL A 261 -7.17 9.53 52.08
C VAL A 261 -7.02 8.91 53.47
N ALA A 262 -7.89 7.97 53.87
CA ALA A 262 -7.77 7.27 55.14
C ALA A 262 -6.53 6.36 55.22
N ILE A 263 -6.15 5.71 54.11
CA ILE A 263 -4.93 4.89 54.03
C ILE A 263 -3.68 5.77 54.09
N ALA A 264 -3.66 6.90 53.37
CA ALA A 264 -2.54 7.85 53.42
C ALA A 264 -2.34 8.49 54.81
N LEU A 265 -3.44 8.78 55.53
CA LEU A 265 -3.38 9.32 56.89
C LEU A 265 -2.94 8.27 57.94
N ARG A 266 -3.18 6.97 57.71
CA ARG A 266 -2.63 5.93 58.59
C ARG A 266 -1.13 5.72 58.37
N LEU A 267 -0.67 5.67 57.12
CA LEU A 267 0.74 5.46 56.80
C LEU A 267 1.64 6.63 57.27
N THR A 268 1.13 7.86 57.24
CA THR A 268 1.86 9.03 57.76
C THR A 268 1.91 9.11 59.28
N ARG A 269 0.99 8.46 59.99
CA ARG A 269 0.97 8.44 61.46
C ARG A 269 1.95 7.42 62.05
N ASP A 270 2.18 6.31 61.35
CA ASP A 270 3.12 5.27 61.81
C ASP A 270 4.58 5.71 61.60
N HIS A 271 4.90 6.48 60.56
CA HIS A 271 6.24 7.05 60.38
C HIS A 271 6.67 8.06 61.45
N LYS A 272 5.73 8.57 62.25
CA LYS A 272 6.02 9.55 63.31
C LYS A 272 6.28 8.91 64.68
N LYS A 273 6.16 7.57 64.79
CA LYS A 273 6.44 6.83 66.03
C LYS A 273 7.85 6.24 66.10
N ASP A 274 8.58 6.19 64.99
CA ASP A 274 9.93 5.61 64.90
C ASP A 274 11.00 6.65 64.50
N ALA A 275 10.81 7.92 64.85
CA ALA A 275 11.80 9.00 64.70
C ALA A 275 12.05 9.72 66.03
#